data_AF-A0AAV4NRQ0-F1
#
_entry.id   AF-A0AAV4NRQ0-F1
#
_cell.length_a   1.000
_cell.length_b   1.000
_cell.length_c   1.000
_cell.angle_alpha   90.00
_cell.angle_beta   90.00
_cell.angle_gamma   90.00
#
_symmetry.space_group_name_H-M   'P 1'
#
loop_
_entity.id
_entity.type
_entity.pdbx_description
1 polymer ?
#
loop_
_entity_poly.entity_id
_entity_poly.type
_entity_poly.pdbx_seq_one_letter_code
_entity_poly.pdbx_strand_id
1 'polypeptide(L)'
;MDPLTNSSIREVQAFSFYFQMEPEGAPVEVNIAIRLDPTNQLRRGKWHICTPEYCDSIDPDQKVQITTINLILPEEFVPGTESCTITALGDQFGPIVETAINNPDQLLENPRGSAEQNMMFLAPTLYTMRYLKIKGKLLLKLKRKAFLYTSWIWEINSFRKDDGSYAAFIERPPSTWLTAFVAKVFCQANEIVHIDEHVMCSAVKWLVDNQQPDGSFIENSPVYHVDMMGGVLGKTPLTAFTLISLEGCKCNIESLHLSRKRALAYLEEHLGDVYEPLAVAIMAYALSLSDSVLRQAAYDNMISIAKYNPGKSEKLTKSKSSLTKR
;
A
#
# COMPACT_ATOMS: atom_id res chain seq x y z
N MET A 1 64.99 -42.08 29.71
CA MET A 1 64.59 -42.36 28.33
C MET A 1 63.17 -42.91 28.36
N ASP A 2 62.23 -41.98 28.17
CA ASP A 2 60.85 -42.03 27.64
C ASP A 2 59.86 -43.21 27.85
N PRO A 3 58.53 -42.98 27.75
CA PRO A 3 57.86 -41.74 27.31
C PRO A 3 56.71 -41.21 28.19
N LEU A 4 56.50 -39.92 28.01
CA LEU A 4 55.32 -39.12 28.32
C LEU A 4 54.01 -39.82 27.92
N THR A 5 53.14 -40.08 28.89
CA THR A 5 51.73 -40.41 28.64
C THR A 5 51.00 -39.17 28.12
N ASN A 6 50.83 -39.16 26.80
CA ASN A 6 50.11 -38.18 26.01
C ASN A 6 48.62 -38.18 26.41
N SER A 7 48.24 -37.34 27.37
CA SER A 7 46.83 -37.07 27.68
C SER A 7 46.27 -36.13 26.62
N SER A 8 45.79 -36.73 25.51
CA SER A 8 44.99 -36.00 24.53
C SER A 8 43.70 -35.51 25.20
N ILE A 9 43.68 -34.22 25.56
CA ILE A 9 42.45 -33.52 25.93
C ILE A 9 41.61 -33.47 24.67
N ARG A 10 40.55 -34.31 24.60
CA ARG A 10 39.56 -34.22 23.53
C ARG A 10 38.74 -32.95 23.76
N GLU A 11 38.94 -31.93 22.94
CA GLU A 11 38.01 -30.80 22.84
C GLU A 11 36.62 -31.34 22.47
N VAL A 12 35.67 -31.19 23.39
CA VAL A 12 34.26 -31.47 23.12
C VAL A 12 33.69 -30.25 22.41
N GLN A 13 33.50 -30.35 21.10
CA GLN A 13 32.77 -29.33 20.34
C GLN A 13 31.27 -29.57 20.52
N ALA A 14 30.58 -28.63 21.16
CA ALA A 14 29.13 -28.61 21.25
C ALA A 14 28.56 -27.81 20.08
N PHE A 15 27.66 -28.42 19.32
CA PHE A 15 26.90 -27.76 18.27
C PHE A 15 25.47 -27.56 18.75
N SER A 16 24.98 -26.33 18.68
CA SER A 16 23.58 -26.02 18.92
C SER A 16 22.86 -25.91 17.58
N PHE A 17 21.84 -26.74 17.39
CA PHE A 17 20.95 -26.66 16.25
C PHE A 17 19.57 -26.19 16.73
N TYR A 18 19.00 -25.23 16.01
CA TYR A 18 17.61 -24.83 16.21
C TYR A 18 16.79 -25.54 15.15
N PHE A 19 15.84 -26.36 15.61
CA PHE A 19 14.85 -26.97 14.73
C PHE A 19 13.60 -26.10 14.74
N GLN A 20 13.21 -25.62 13.56
CA GLN A 20 11.91 -24.99 13.38
C GLN A 20 10.88 -26.10 13.19
N MET A 21 10.08 -26.36 14.22
CA MET A 21 8.94 -27.27 14.13
C MET A 21 7.74 -26.49 13.61
N GLU A 22 7.22 -26.89 12.46
CA GLU A 22 5.96 -26.38 11.94
C GLU A 22 4.87 -27.42 12.22
N PRO A 23 3.71 -27.02 12.75
CA PRO A 23 2.60 -27.94 12.96
C PRO A 23 2.07 -28.47 11.62
N GLU A 24 1.44 -29.65 11.67
CA GLU A 24 0.79 -30.25 10.51
C GLU A 24 -0.41 -29.40 10.05
N GLY A 25 -0.76 -29.51 8.76
CA GLY A 25 -1.91 -28.80 8.17
C GLY A 25 -1.58 -27.45 7.55
N ALA A 26 -2.61 -26.69 7.17
CA ALA A 26 -2.48 -25.37 6.59
C ALA A 26 -2.88 -24.29 7.62
N PRO A 27 -2.12 -23.19 7.75
CA PRO A 27 -2.49 -22.11 8.67
C PRO A 27 -3.79 -21.44 8.20
N VAL A 28 -4.72 -21.26 9.12
CA VAL A 28 -5.97 -20.53 8.91
C VAL A 28 -6.01 -19.38 9.90
N GLU A 29 -5.98 -18.14 9.38
CA GLU A 29 -6.05 -16.93 10.19
C GLU A 29 -7.39 -16.22 9.99
N VAL A 30 -8.05 -15.89 11.09
CA VAL A 30 -9.28 -15.09 11.11
C VAL A 30 -8.96 -13.71 11.69
N ASN A 31 -8.98 -12.69 10.84
CA ASN A 31 -8.69 -11.32 11.23
C ASN A 31 -9.99 -10.54 11.48
N ILE A 32 -10.20 -10.13 12.74
CA ILE A 32 -11.35 -9.32 13.16
C ILE A 32 -10.87 -7.92 13.52
N ALA A 33 -11.27 -6.92 12.73
CA ALA A 33 -11.00 -5.52 13.00
C ALA A 33 -12.26 -4.86 13.55
N ILE A 34 -12.18 -4.31 14.77
CA ILE A 34 -13.27 -3.59 15.42
C ILE A 34 -12.80 -2.17 15.71
N ARG A 35 -13.60 -1.18 15.30
CA ARG A 35 -13.35 0.22 15.62
C ARG A 35 -14.05 0.58 16.93
N LEU A 36 -13.27 1.10 17.88
CA LEU A 36 -13.79 1.60 19.15
C LEU A 36 -14.16 3.08 19.02
N ASP A 37 -15.45 3.39 19.08
CA ASP A 37 -16.03 4.73 19.14
C ASP A 37 -17.23 4.72 20.10
N PRO A 38 -16.97 4.63 21.42
CA PRO A 38 -18.04 4.57 22.42
C PRO A 38 -18.91 5.84 22.45
N THR A 39 -18.45 6.95 21.86
CA THR A 39 -19.20 8.21 21.77
C THR A 39 -20.06 8.33 20.52
N ASN A 40 -19.96 7.38 19.60
CA ASN A 40 -20.64 7.40 18.31
C ASN A 40 -20.41 8.69 17.49
N GLN A 41 -19.22 9.28 17.57
CA GLN A 41 -18.86 10.46 16.78
C GLN A 41 -18.92 10.18 15.27
N LEU A 42 -18.68 8.93 14.88
CA LEU A 42 -18.72 8.46 13.50
C LEU A 42 -20.13 8.16 13.00
N ARG A 43 -21.16 8.37 13.84
CA ARG A 43 -22.58 8.21 13.48
C ARG A 43 -22.88 6.83 12.91
N ARG A 44 -22.44 5.79 13.62
CA ARG A 44 -22.83 4.40 13.37
C ARG A 44 -24.36 4.30 13.34
N GLY A 45 -24.89 3.68 12.29
CA GLY A 45 -26.33 3.58 12.06
C GLY A 45 -27.05 2.52 12.91
N LYS A 46 -26.33 1.56 13.49
CA LYS A 46 -26.89 0.49 14.34
C LYS A 46 -26.12 0.40 15.64
N TRP A 47 -26.84 0.23 16.74
CA TRP A 47 -26.28 0.20 18.10
C TRP A 47 -25.78 -1.19 18.48
N HIS A 48 -26.44 -2.23 17.96
CA HIS A 48 -26.05 -3.62 18.11
C HIS A 48 -25.84 -4.25 16.73
N ILE A 49 -24.69 -4.91 16.55
CA ILE A 49 -24.33 -5.62 15.33
C ILE A 49 -23.76 -6.97 15.72
N CYS A 50 -24.29 -8.04 15.14
CA CYS A 50 -23.75 -9.38 15.30
C CYS A 50 -23.43 -9.99 13.93
N THR A 51 -22.25 -10.58 13.84
CA THR A 51 -21.79 -11.46 12.76
C THR A 51 -21.49 -12.84 13.37
N PRO A 52 -21.25 -13.88 12.54
CA PRO A 52 -20.81 -15.17 13.05
C PRO A 52 -19.55 -15.09 13.93
N GLU A 53 -18.65 -14.15 13.61
CA GLU A 53 -17.35 -13.99 14.26
C GLU A 53 -17.39 -13.11 15.51
N TYR A 54 -18.28 -12.11 15.60
CA TYR A 54 -18.38 -11.25 16.77
C TYR A 54 -19.74 -10.54 16.91
N CYS A 55 -20.06 -10.10 18.13
CA CYS A 55 -21.15 -9.19 18.44
C CYS A 55 -20.61 -7.91 19.07
N ASP A 56 -21.00 -6.75 18.56
CA ASP A 56 -20.55 -5.44 19.03
C ASP A 56 -21.74 -4.52 19.33
N SER A 57 -21.70 -3.89 20.50
CA SER A 57 -22.76 -3.08 21.09
C SER A 57 -22.22 -1.72 21.55
N ILE A 58 -22.91 -0.63 21.23
CA ILE A 58 -22.59 0.72 21.73
C ILE A 58 -23.73 1.30 22.58
N ASP A 59 -23.35 1.97 23.66
CA ASP A 59 -24.17 2.87 24.47
C ASP A 59 -23.43 4.23 24.56
N PRO A 60 -23.71 5.17 23.64
CA PRO A 60 -23.19 6.53 23.61
C PRO A 60 -23.54 7.38 24.82
N ASP A 61 -24.68 7.14 25.47
CA ASP A 61 -25.10 7.90 26.65
C ASP A 61 -24.18 7.56 27.82
N GLN A 62 -23.86 6.27 27.97
CA GLN A 62 -22.89 5.79 28.96
C GLN A 62 -21.44 5.85 28.48
N LYS A 63 -21.21 6.15 27.19
CA LYS A 63 -19.89 6.08 26.53
C LYS A 63 -19.24 4.71 26.69
N VAL A 64 -20.03 3.67 26.49
CA VAL A 64 -19.60 2.27 26.59
C VAL A 64 -19.72 1.60 25.24
N GLN A 65 -18.71 0.83 24.87
CA GLN A 65 -18.76 -0.09 23.75
C GLN A 65 -18.29 -1.46 24.23
N ILE A 66 -19.06 -2.51 23.92
CA ILE A 66 -18.78 -3.88 24.31
C ILE A 66 -18.74 -4.74 23.05
N THR A 67 -17.63 -5.44 22.85
CA THR A 67 -17.47 -6.41 21.77
C THR A 67 -17.20 -7.79 22.33
N THR A 68 -17.99 -8.78 21.90
CA THR A 68 -17.84 -10.19 22.22
C THR A 68 -17.37 -10.92 20.97
N ILE A 69 -16.23 -11.61 21.04
CA ILE A 69 -15.64 -12.34 19.91
C ILE A 69 -15.92 -13.84 20.09
N ASN A 70 -16.41 -14.48 19.04
CA ASN A 70 -16.66 -15.91 19.00
C ASN A 70 -15.39 -16.64 18.57
N LEU A 71 -14.72 -17.30 19.51
CA LEU A 71 -13.50 -18.10 19.27
C LEU A 71 -13.84 -19.54 18.86
N ILE A 72 -14.73 -19.70 17.90
CA ILE A 72 -15.11 -21.04 17.40
C ILE A 72 -13.99 -21.54 16.48
N LEU A 73 -13.36 -22.63 16.86
CA LEU A 73 -12.34 -23.30 16.05
C LEU A 73 -13.01 -24.16 14.95
N PRO A 74 -12.40 -24.28 13.76
CA PRO A 74 -12.86 -25.21 12.73
C PRO A 74 -12.87 -26.67 13.23
N GLU A 75 -13.76 -27.50 12.70
CA GLU A 75 -13.84 -28.92 13.10
C GLU A 75 -12.53 -29.69 12.83
N GLU A 76 -11.78 -29.31 11.79
CA GLU A 76 -10.54 -29.96 11.37
C GLU A 76 -9.26 -29.31 11.94
N PHE A 77 -9.35 -28.56 13.05
CA PHE A 77 -8.17 -27.91 13.62
C PHE A 77 -7.18 -28.91 14.24
N VAL A 78 -5.89 -28.60 14.16
CA VAL A 78 -4.84 -29.39 14.81
C VAL A 78 -4.71 -28.97 16.28
N PRO A 79 -4.92 -29.87 17.26
CA PRO A 79 -4.86 -29.50 18.67
C PRO A 79 -3.50 -28.92 19.09
N GLY A 80 -3.52 -27.85 19.88
CA GLY A 80 -2.32 -27.19 20.40
C GLY A 80 -1.68 -26.18 19.43
N THR A 81 -2.33 -25.92 18.30
CA THR A 81 -1.89 -24.91 17.31
C THR A 81 -2.70 -23.61 17.38
N GLU A 82 -3.75 -23.59 18.21
CA GLU A 82 -4.59 -22.43 18.39
C GLU A 82 -3.82 -21.24 18.99
N SER A 83 -4.00 -20.06 18.42
CA SER A 83 -3.48 -18.82 18.97
C SER A 83 -4.46 -17.68 18.73
N CYS A 84 -4.56 -16.77 19.70
CA CYS A 84 -5.38 -15.57 19.59
C CYS A 84 -4.56 -14.38 20.07
N THR A 85 -4.39 -13.40 19.20
CA THR A 85 -3.68 -12.15 19.51
C THR A 85 -4.65 -10.99 19.42
N ILE A 86 -4.68 -10.15 20.45
CA ILE A 86 -5.50 -8.94 20.50
C ILE A 86 -4.56 -7.74 20.50
N THR A 87 -4.78 -6.83 19.55
CA THR A 87 -4.03 -5.59 19.44
C THR A 87 -5.01 -4.42 19.49
N ALA A 88 -4.76 -3.48 20.41
CA ALA A 88 -5.58 -2.28 20.57
C ALA A 88 -4.77 -1.04 20.23
N LEU A 89 -5.28 -0.23 19.29
CA LEU A 89 -4.55 0.91 18.73
C LEU A 89 -5.31 2.21 18.96
N GLY A 90 -4.61 3.19 19.54
CA GLY A 90 -5.15 4.53 19.80
C GLY A 90 -5.09 5.48 18.60
N ASP A 91 -4.78 4.99 17.39
CA ASP A 91 -4.79 5.77 16.15
C ASP A 91 -5.60 5.05 15.06
N GLN A 92 -6.36 5.83 14.29
CA GLN A 92 -7.29 5.35 13.26
C GLN A 92 -6.61 4.73 12.03
N PHE A 93 -5.29 4.82 11.92
CA PHE A 93 -4.50 4.29 10.80
C PHE A 93 -3.88 2.92 11.09
N GLY A 94 -4.18 2.34 12.25
CA GLY A 94 -3.95 0.93 12.50
C GLY A 94 -2.47 0.52 12.61
N PRO A 95 -2.18 -0.78 12.37
CA PRO A 95 -0.88 -1.37 12.67
C PRO A 95 0.29 -0.76 11.89
N ILE A 96 0.08 -0.26 10.67
CA ILE A 96 1.16 0.29 9.82
C ILE A 96 1.82 1.51 10.48
N VAL A 97 1.02 2.41 11.06
CA VAL A 97 1.54 3.57 11.79
C VAL A 97 2.23 3.13 13.06
N GLU A 98 1.69 2.13 13.75
CA GLU A 98 2.31 1.57 14.95
C GLU A 98 3.67 0.92 14.62
N THR A 99 3.74 0.05 13.61
CA THR A 99 5.00 -0.54 13.13
C THR A 99 5.99 0.56 12.76
N ALA A 100 5.57 1.63 12.09
CA ALA A 100 6.47 2.74 11.78
C ALA A 100 6.99 3.49 13.01
N ILE A 101 6.19 3.60 14.07
CA ILE A 101 6.58 4.29 15.31
C ILE A 101 7.44 3.37 16.21
N ASN A 102 6.97 2.15 16.44
CA ASN A 102 7.45 1.23 17.46
C ASN A 102 8.47 0.21 16.91
N ASN A 103 8.25 -0.30 15.69
CA ASN A 103 9.09 -1.32 15.06
C ASN A 103 9.53 -0.91 13.64
N PRO A 104 10.14 0.28 13.45
CA PRO A 104 10.45 0.79 12.11
C PRO A 104 11.40 -0.11 11.31
N ASP A 105 12.15 -0.98 11.99
CA ASP A 105 13.03 -1.98 11.35
C ASP A 105 12.26 -3.03 10.54
N GLN A 106 11.00 -3.33 10.89
CA GLN A 106 10.13 -4.22 10.10
C GLN A 106 9.61 -3.58 8.82
N LEU A 107 9.64 -2.24 8.72
CA LEU A 107 9.26 -1.52 7.49
C LEU A 107 10.45 -1.26 6.56
N LEU A 108 11.67 -1.42 7.06
CA LEU A 108 12.92 -0.98 6.45
C LEU A 108 14.00 -2.06 6.57
N GLU A 109 13.75 -3.22 5.97
CA GLU A 109 14.84 -4.17 5.70
C GLU A 109 15.83 -3.58 4.67
N ASN A 110 16.88 -4.30 4.31
CA ASN A 110 17.75 -3.86 3.21
C ASN A 110 17.00 -4.07 1.88
N PRO A 111 17.05 -3.11 0.94
CA PRO A 111 16.39 -3.28 -0.34
C PRO A 111 17.04 -4.43 -1.12
N ARG A 112 16.20 -5.21 -1.80
CA ARG A 112 16.60 -6.40 -2.56
C ARG A 112 15.63 -6.64 -3.71
N GLY A 113 16.15 -7.17 -4.81
CA GLY A 113 15.33 -7.66 -5.92
C GLY A 113 14.98 -6.56 -6.93
N SER A 114 13.73 -6.54 -7.37
CA SER A 114 13.25 -5.63 -8.43
C SER A 114 12.84 -4.25 -7.90
N ALA A 115 12.70 -3.28 -8.81
CA ALA A 115 12.10 -1.98 -8.49
C ALA A 115 10.70 -2.12 -7.87
N GLU A 116 9.91 -3.11 -8.29
CA GLU A 116 8.57 -3.39 -7.77
C GLU A 116 8.63 -3.77 -6.30
N GLN A 117 9.44 -4.77 -5.96
CA GLN A 117 9.63 -5.23 -4.59
C GLN A 117 10.15 -4.10 -3.70
N ASN A 118 11.13 -3.35 -4.18
CA ASN A 118 11.63 -2.21 -3.44
C ASN A 118 10.54 -1.13 -3.23
N MET A 119 9.69 -0.86 -4.22
CA MET A 119 8.58 0.09 -4.05
C MET A 119 7.47 -0.43 -3.12
N MET A 120 7.27 -1.75 -2.97
CA MET A 120 6.31 -2.32 -2.00
C MET A 120 6.62 -1.91 -0.57
N PHE A 121 7.90 -1.76 -0.22
CA PHE A 121 8.31 -1.36 1.12
C PHE A 121 8.51 0.15 1.23
N LEU A 122 9.11 0.77 0.21
CA LEU A 122 9.43 2.19 0.23
C LEU A 122 8.17 3.08 0.24
N ALA A 123 7.18 2.77 -0.59
CA ALA A 123 5.99 3.63 -0.72
C ALA A 123 5.17 3.70 0.58
N PRO A 124 4.76 2.58 1.23
CA PRO A 124 4.04 2.64 2.50
C PRO A 124 4.84 3.33 3.60
N THR A 125 6.17 3.13 3.61
CA THR A 125 7.06 3.79 4.56
C THR A 125 7.05 5.31 4.40
N LEU A 126 7.26 5.82 3.18
CA LEU A 126 7.25 7.26 2.91
C LEU A 126 5.88 7.88 3.18
N TYR A 127 4.79 7.18 2.84
CA TYR A 127 3.43 7.63 3.19
C TYR A 127 3.19 7.71 4.68
N THR A 128 3.68 6.72 5.43
CA THR A 128 3.56 6.70 6.89
C THR A 128 4.37 7.84 7.52
N MET A 129 5.58 8.09 7.03
CA MET A 129 6.37 9.25 7.44
C MET A 129 5.67 10.57 7.14
N ARG A 130 5.03 10.70 5.97
CA ARG A 130 4.26 11.89 5.58
C ARG A 130 3.14 12.15 6.58
N TYR A 131 2.38 11.10 6.87
CA TYR A 131 1.29 11.13 7.83
C TYR A 131 1.79 11.56 9.22
N LEU A 132 2.84 10.92 9.73
CA LEU A 132 3.44 11.24 11.03
C LEU A 132 3.96 12.67 11.10
N LYS A 133 4.54 13.18 10.00
CA LYS A 133 4.98 14.58 9.88
C LYS A 133 3.80 15.53 10.00
N ILE A 134 2.71 15.30 9.25
CA ILE A 134 1.49 16.12 9.29
C ILE A 134 0.86 16.11 10.68
N LYS A 135 0.90 14.97 11.39
CA LYS A 135 0.38 14.84 12.75
C LYS A 135 1.33 15.39 13.83
N GLY A 136 2.51 15.88 13.48
CA GLY A 136 3.52 16.34 14.44
C GLY A 136 4.10 15.21 15.30
N LYS A 137 3.91 13.94 14.92
CA LYS A 137 4.35 12.75 15.66
C LYS A 137 5.63 12.12 15.09
N LEU A 138 6.27 12.74 14.09
CA LEU A 138 7.50 12.20 13.50
C LEU A 138 8.65 12.24 14.53
N LEU A 139 8.91 11.10 15.17
CA LEU A 139 9.94 10.95 16.20
C LEU A 139 11.34 11.20 15.63
N LEU A 140 12.25 11.69 16.48
CA LEU A 140 13.66 11.88 16.13
C LEU A 140 14.33 10.58 15.67
N LYS A 141 13.90 9.41 16.18
CA LYS A 141 14.39 8.09 15.77
C LYS A 141 14.12 7.79 14.29
N LEU A 142 12.92 8.12 13.78
CA LEU A 142 12.59 7.98 12.35
C LEU A 142 13.40 8.94 11.47
N LYS A 143 13.67 10.17 11.95
CA LYS A 143 14.54 11.13 11.23
C LYS A 143 16.00 10.68 11.16
N ARG A 144 16.53 10.07 12.22
CA ARG A 144 17.93 9.55 12.23
C ARG A 144 18.13 8.40 11.24
N LYS A 145 17.06 7.68 10.89
CA LYS A 145 17.06 6.68 9.82
C LYS A 145 16.90 7.28 8.41
N ALA A 146 17.00 8.60 8.25
CA ALA A 146 16.98 9.27 6.95
C ALA A 146 17.96 8.66 5.93
N PHE A 147 19.12 8.20 6.42
CA PHE A 147 20.13 7.53 5.61
C PHE A 147 19.62 6.25 4.94
N LEU A 148 18.74 5.47 5.61
CA LEU A 148 18.13 4.29 5.01
C LEU A 148 17.23 4.70 3.85
N TYR A 149 16.38 5.72 4.01
CA TYR A 149 15.52 6.19 2.91
C TYR A 149 16.34 6.69 1.73
N THR A 150 17.44 7.40 1.96
CA THR A 150 18.33 7.83 0.88
C THR A 150 18.96 6.64 0.15
N SER A 151 19.33 5.57 0.86
CA SER A 151 19.83 4.34 0.25
C SER A 151 18.75 3.64 -0.59
N TRP A 152 17.51 3.60 -0.10
CA TRP A 152 16.38 3.03 -0.84
C TRP A 152 16.00 3.85 -2.07
N ILE A 153 16.01 5.19 -1.97
CA ILE A 153 15.79 6.08 -3.12
C ILE A 153 16.88 5.89 -4.15
N TRP A 154 18.15 5.78 -3.71
CA TRP A 154 19.27 5.49 -4.59
C TRP A 154 19.12 4.13 -5.29
N GLU A 155 18.71 3.10 -4.54
CA GLU A 155 18.45 1.78 -5.10
C GLU A 155 17.33 1.82 -6.15
N ILE A 156 16.20 2.47 -5.87
CA ILE A 156 15.14 2.66 -6.87
C ILE A 156 15.67 3.40 -8.09
N ASN A 157 16.51 4.41 -7.89
CA ASN A 157 17.13 5.16 -8.97
C ASN A 157 18.07 4.30 -9.85
N SER A 158 18.59 3.16 -9.35
CA SER A 158 19.35 2.22 -10.19
C SER A 158 18.50 1.54 -11.28
N PHE A 159 17.18 1.53 -11.12
CA PHE A 159 16.22 1.02 -12.10
C PHE A 159 15.67 2.10 -13.04
N ARG A 160 16.12 3.35 -12.88
CA ARG A 160 15.78 4.47 -13.75
C ARG A 160 16.61 4.40 -15.03
N LYS A 161 15.96 4.48 -16.18
CA LYS A 161 16.60 4.55 -17.50
C LYS A 161 17.05 5.98 -17.82
N ASP A 162 17.88 6.11 -18.85
CA ASP A 162 18.41 7.40 -19.29
C ASP A 162 17.32 8.41 -19.69
N ASP A 163 16.20 7.93 -20.21
CA ASP A 163 15.03 8.72 -20.58
C ASP A 163 14.13 9.12 -19.38
N GLY A 164 14.46 8.67 -18.17
CA GLY A 164 13.73 8.94 -16.93
C GLY A 164 12.66 7.90 -16.58
N SER A 165 12.41 6.90 -17.43
CA SER A 165 11.44 5.85 -17.17
C SER A 165 11.95 4.78 -16.21
N TYR A 166 11.03 4.03 -15.60
CA TYR A 166 11.34 2.93 -14.69
C TYR A 166 10.87 1.59 -15.24
N ALA A 167 11.62 0.54 -14.91
CA ALA A 167 11.28 -0.84 -15.19
C ALA A 167 11.52 -1.71 -13.95
N ALA A 168 10.93 -2.90 -13.90
CA ALA A 168 11.14 -3.85 -12.81
C ALA A 168 12.63 -4.20 -12.63
N PHE A 169 13.33 -4.36 -13.75
CA PHE A 169 14.78 -4.52 -13.87
C PHE A 169 15.26 -3.64 -15.01
N ILE A 170 16.49 -3.12 -14.92
CA ILE A 170 16.99 -2.11 -15.86
C ILE A 170 17.04 -2.62 -17.31
N GLU A 171 17.17 -3.93 -17.52
CA GLU A 171 17.21 -4.60 -18.82
C GLU A 171 15.83 -4.73 -19.47
N ARG A 172 14.74 -4.60 -18.71
CA ARG A 172 13.38 -4.73 -19.25
C ARG A 172 12.92 -3.45 -19.95
N PRO A 173 11.96 -3.53 -20.88
CA PRO A 173 11.27 -2.35 -21.38
C PRO A 173 10.54 -1.61 -20.25
N PRO A 174 10.44 -0.27 -20.32
CA PRO A 174 9.84 0.55 -19.27
C PRO A 174 8.36 0.28 -19.07
N SER A 175 7.92 0.34 -17.81
CA SER A 175 6.51 0.24 -17.43
C SER A 175 5.95 1.65 -17.21
N THR A 176 4.85 1.94 -17.88
CA THR A 176 4.12 3.20 -17.70
C THR A 176 3.58 3.32 -16.28
N TRP A 177 2.99 2.23 -15.76
CA TRP A 177 2.44 2.19 -14.42
C TRP A 177 3.51 2.39 -13.35
N LEU A 178 4.64 1.67 -13.45
CA LEU A 178 5.71 1.77 -12.46
C LEU A 178 6.35 3.16 -12.49
N THR A 179 6.55 3.73 -13.67
CA THR A 179 7.07 5.10 -13.82
C THR A 179 6.13 6.11 -13.18
N ALA A 180 4.82 6.00 -13.42
CA ALA A 180 3.82 6.86 -12.79
C ALA A 180 3.75 6.66 -11.26
N PHE A 181 3.93 5.44 -10.78
CA PHE A 181 3.92 5.13 -9.35
C PHE A 181 5.14 5.71 -8.63
N VAL A 182 6.34 5.51 -9.18
CA VAL A 182 7.59 6.06 -8.63
C VAL A 182 7.54 7.58 -8.63
N ALA A 183 7.15 8.21 -9.75
CA ALA A 183 7.01 9.67 -9.85
C ALA A 183 6.07 10.21 -8.76
N LYS A 184 4.89 9.61 -8.60
CA LYS A 184 3.92 10.01 -7.56
C LYS A 184 4.51 9.92 -6.16
N VAL A 185 5.12 8.79 -5.81
CA VAL A 185 5.68 8.56 -4.48
C VAL A 185 6.82 9.55 -4.22
N PHE A 186 7.72 9.73 -5.17
CA PHE A 186 8.87 10.63 -5.00
C PHE A 186 8.44 12.10 -4.89
N CYS A 187 7.55 12.57 -5.76
CA CYS A 187 7.02 13.94 -5.68
C CYS A 187 6.35 14.23 -4.34
N GLN A 188 5.59 13.28 -3.81
CA GLN A 188 4.92 13.42 -2.51
C GLN A 188 5.87 13.26 -1.32
N ALA A 189 6.94 12.49 -1.49
CA ALA A 189 7.97 12.27 -0.47
C ALA A 189 9.01 13.39 -0.40
N ASN A 190 9.19 14.18 -1.47
CA ASN A 190 10.17 15.28 -1.52
C ASN A 190 9.96 16.31 -0.40
N GLU A 191 8.73 16.46 0.10
CA GLU A 191 8.41 17.30 1.25
C GLU A 191 9.02 16.79 2.57
N ILE A 192 9.48 15.54 2.62
CA ILE A 192 9.92 14.83 3.83
C ILE A 192 11.40 14.46 3.74
N VAL A 193 11.80 13.88 2.61
CA VAL A 193 13.16 13.48 2.27
C VAL A 193 13.48 14.15 0.95
N HIS A 194 14.58 14.90 0.89
CA HIS A 194 14.96 15.58 -0.33
C HIS A 194 15.25 14.56 -1.45
N ILE A 195 14.57 14.70 -2.58
CA ILE A 195 14.77 13.93 -3.80
C ILE A 195 15.12 14.93 -4.90
N ASP A 196 16.15 14.61 -5.68
CA ASP A 196 16.60 15.45 -6.78
C ASP A 196 15.43 15.70 -7.77
N GLU A 197 15.20 16.97 -8.09
CA GLU A 197 14.15 17.38 -9.02
C GLU A 197 14.32 16.72 -10.39
N HIS A 198 15.54 16.53 -10.86
CA HIS A 198 15.83 15.86 -12.12
C HIS A 198 15.30 14.42 -12.14
N VAL A 199 15.44 13.68 -11.03
CA VAL A 199 14.95 12.29 -10.92
C VAL A 199 13.43 12.25 -11.07
N MET A 200 12.72 13.11 -10.34
CA MET A 200 11.26 13.17 -10.40
C MET A 200 10.75 13.68 -11.74
N CYS A 201 11.30 14.80 -12.22
CA CYS A 201 10.77 15.49 -13.38
C CYS A 201 11.14 14.85 -14.72
N SER A 202 12.21 14.07 -14.78
CA SER A 202 12.48 13.23 -15.96
C SER A 202 11.45 12.11 -16.11
N ALA A 203 11.02 11.46 -15.02
CA ALA A 203 9.95 10.47 -15.06
C ALA A 203 8.60 11.09 -15.49
N VAL A 204 8.27 12.27 -14.94
CA VAL A 204 7.08 13.04 -15.35
C VAL A 204 7.15 13.42 -16.83
N LYS A 205 8.32 13.90 -17.29
CA LYS A 205 8.55 14.25 -18.69
C LYS A 205 8.35 13.04 -19.60
N TRP A 206 8.93 11.89 -19.24
CA TRP A 206 8.77 10.66 -20.00
C TRP A 206 7.31 10.25 -20.14
N LEU A 207 6.51 10.33 -19.06
CA LEU A 207 5.09 10.05 -19.11
C LEU A 207 4.39 10.99 -20.11
N VAL A 208 4.62 12.30 -19.99
CA VAL A 208 4.04 13.31 -20.89
C VAL A 208 4.40 13.03 -22.36
N ASP A 209 5.65 12.67 -22.63
CA ASP A 209 6.14 12.40 -23.99
C ASP A 209 5.59 11.08 -24.57
N ASN A 210 5.14 10.14 -23.72
CA ASN A 210 4.57 8.84 -24.12
C ASN A 210 3.03 8.78 -24.05
N GLN A 211 2.36 9.91 -23.80
CA GLN A 211 0.90 10.00 -23.81
C GLN A 211 0.35 9.80 -25.22
N GLN A 212 -0.75 9.06 -25.35
CA GLN A 212 -1.38 8.78 -26.62
C GLN A 212 -2.07 10.01 -27.23
N PRO A 213 -2.31 10.04 -28.56
CA PRO A 213 -3.02 11.13 -29.23
C PRO A 213 -4.40 11.46 -28.63
N ASP A 214 -5.12 10.46 -28.17
CA ASP A 214 -6.43 10.59 -27.52
C ASP A 214 -6.36 11.06 -26.05
N GLY A 215 -5.16 11.28 -25.50
CA GLY A 215 -4.94 11.70 -24.12
C GLY A 215 -4.79 10.56 -23.11
N SER A 216 -4.92 9.31 -23.55
CA SER A 216 -4.76 8.15 -22.68
C SER A 216 -3.31 7.76 -22.43
N PHE A 217 -3.12 6.86 -21.46
CA PHE A 217 -1.87 6.16 -21.22
C PHE A 217 -2.07 4.66 -21.39
N ILE A 218 -1.08 4.00 -21.98
CA ILE A 218 -1.06 2.55 -22.21
C ILE A 218 0.13 1.91 -21.50
N GLU A 219 -0.05 0.66 -21.07
CA GLU A 219 1.03 -0.14 -20.51
C GLU A 219 1.58 -1.07 -21.60
N ASN A 220 2.86 -0.92 -21.92
CA ASN A 220 3.55 -1.70 -22.94
C ASN A 220 4.36 -2.85 -22.33
N SER A 221 4.75 -2.73 -21.05
CA SER A 221 5.59 -3.70 -20.35
C SER A 221 5.10 -3.83 -18.92
N PRO A 222 4.11 -4.71 -18.66
CA PRO A 222 3.54 -4.83 -17.34
C PRO A 222 4.57 -5.35 -16.32
N VAL A 223 4.35 -4.92 -15.08
CA VAL A 223 5.05 -5.37 -13.89
C VAL A 223 4.83 -6.86 -13.62
N TYR A 224 5.75 -7.51 -12.90
CA TYR A 224 5.60 -8.89 -12.46
C TYR A 224 4.56 -9.01 -11.34
N HIS A 225 4.60 -8.11 -10.38
CA HIS A 225 3.68 -8.04 -9.26
C HIS A 225 2.43 -7.21 -9.60
N VAL A 226 1.59 -7.76 -10.49
CA VAL A 226 0.33 -7.12 -10.93
C VAL A 226 -0.58 -6.74 -9.75
N ASP A 227 -0.52 -7.48 -8.64
CA ASP A 227 -1.26 -7.17 -7.42
C ASP A 227 -0.93 -5.77 -6.86
N MET A 228 0.30 -5.26 -7.08
CA MET A 228 0.66 -3.89 -6.70
C MET A 228 -0.12 -2.83 -7.47
N MET A 229 -0.58 -3.14 -8.69
CA MET A 229 -1.39 -2.23 -9.49
C MET A 229 -2.78 -2.03 -8.90
N GLY A 230 -3.24 -2.96 -8.05
CA GLY A 230 -4.58 -2.92 -7.47
C GLY A 230 -5.66 -2.86 -8.54
N GLY A 231 -6.37 -1.74 -8.62
CA GLY A 231 -7.45 -1.51 -9.59
C GLY A 231 -7.00 -0.81 -10.87
N VAL A 232 -5.69 -0.63 -11.06
CA VAL A 232 -5.12 0.08 -12.23
C VAL A 232 -4.88 -0.90 -13.37
N LEU A 233 -5.92 -1.62 -13.78
CA LEU A 233 -5.86 -2.56 -14.89
C LEU A 233 -6.63 -2.01 -16.09
N GLY A 234 -5.95 -1.93 -17.23
CA GLY A 234 -6.50 -1.38 -18.46
C GLY A 234 -6.24 0.12 -18.65
N LYS A 235 -6.63 0.61 -19.82
CA LYS A 235 -6.29 1.93 -20.35
C LYS A 235 -6.88 3.09 -19.53
N THR A 236 -8.18 3.03 -19.20
CA THR A 236 -8.85 4.11 -18.44
C THR A 236 -8.37 4.22 -16.99
N PRO A 237 -8.26 3.12 -16.22
CA PRO A 237 -7.74 3.20 -14.85
C PRO A 237 -6.26 3.63 -14.82
N LEU A 238 -5.45 3.18 -15.78
CA LEU A 238 -4.06 3.65 -15.93
C LEU A 238 -4.00 5.14 -16.23
N THR A 239 -4.86 5.64 -17.11
CA THR A 239 -4.93 7.07 -17.41
C THR A 239 -5.31 7.89 -16.17
N ALA A 240 -6.28 7.43 -15.39
CA ALA A 240 -6.66 8.06 -14.12
C ALA A 240 -5.51 8.06 -13.11
N PHE A 241 -4.83 6.92 -12.97
CA PHE A 241 -3.68 6.79 -12.08
C PHE A 241 -2.52 7.71 -12.49
N THR A 242 -2.18 7.74 -13.78
CA THR A 242 -1.13 8.61 -14.29
C THR A 242 -1.49 10.08 -14.12
N LEU A 243 -2.74 10.49 -14.37
CA LEU A 243 -3.19 11.86 -14.10
C LEU A 243 -2.99 12.25 -12.63
N ILE A 244 -3.36 11.38 -11.69
CA ILE A 244 -3.09 11.61 -10.25
C ILE A 244 -1.61 11.83 -9.98
N SER A 245 -0.74 11.01 -10.58
CA SER A 245 0.72 11.16 -10.47
C SER A 245 1.19 12.50 -11.02
N LEU A 246 0.70 12.90 -12.20
CA LEU A 246 1.05 14.16 -12.84
C LEU A 246 0.63 15.35 -11.98
N GLU A 247 -0.58 15.37 -11.42
CA GLU A 247 -1.07 16.46 -10.55
C GLU A 247 -0.28 16.57 -9.24
N GLY A 248 0.23 15.45 -8.72
CA GLY A 248 1.02 15.40 -7.50
C GLY A 248 2.45 15.96 -7.61
N CYS A 249 2.94 16.21 -8.83
CA CYS A 249 4.31 16.64 -9.11
C CYS A 249 4.39 18.11 -9.49
N LYS A 250 5.37 18.83 -8.91
CA LYS A 250 5.70 20.22 -9.24
C LYS A 250 6.95 20.24 -10.11
N CYS A 251 6.77 20.04 -11.41
CA CYS A 251 7.84 20.02 -12.40
C CYS A 251 7.63 21.12 -13.44
N ASN A 252 8.71 21.84 -13.78
CA ASN A 252 8.66 22.86 -14.82
C ASN A 252 8.81 22.23 -16.23
N ILE A 253 7.71 21.66 -16.73
CA ILE A 253 7.63 21.01 -18.04
C ILE A 253 6.56 21.73 -18.86
N GLU A 254 6.94 22.30 -20.00
CA GLU A 254 6.07 23.13 -20.84
C GLU A 254 4.77 22.41 -21.26
N SER A 255 4.88 21.14 -21.66
CA SER A 255 3.75 20.32 -22.13
C SER A 255 2.91 19.67 -21.02
N LEU A 256 3.30 19.79 -19.75
CA LEU A 256 2.64 19.07 -18.64
C LEU A 256 1.20 19.51 -18.45
N HIS A 257 0.92 20.82 -18.51
CA HIS A 257 -0.43 21.34 -18.37
C HIS A 257 -1.35 20.86 -19.50
N LEU A 258 -0.84 20.79 -20.74
CA LEU A 258 -1.60 20.25 -21.87
C LEU A 258 -1.84 18.74 -21.71
N SER A 259 -0.84 17.99 -21.24
CA SER A 259 -0.95 16.55 -21.00
C SER A 259 -2.03 16.22 -19.96
N ARG A 260 -2.06 16.96 -18.85
CA ARG A 260 -3.11 16.84 -17.81
C ARG A 260 -4.50 17.09 -18.39
N LYS A 261 -4.67 18.17 -19.18
CA LYS A 261 -5.95 18.48 -19.83
C LYS A 261 -6.42 17.38 -20.78
N ARG A 262 -5.51 16.78 -21.55
CA ARG A 262 -5.84 15.69 -22.49
C ARG A 262 -6.23 14.41 -21.74
N ALA A 263 -5.52 14.08 -20.66
CA ALA A 263 -5.87 12.95 -19.81
C ALA A 263 -7.22 13.16 -19.13
N LEU A 264 -7.47 14.37 -18.63
CA LEU A 264 -8.75 14.76 -18.04
C LEU A 264 -9.90 14.58 -19.05
N ALA A 265 -9.76 15.13 -20.25
CA ALA A 265 -10.77 15.03 -21.30
C ALA A 265 -11.06 13.55 -21.68
N TYR A 266 -10.01 12.72 -21.79
CA TYR A 266 -10.16 11.29 -22.02
C TYR A 266 -10.99 10.61 -20.91
N LEU A 267 -10.70 10.91 -19.64
CA LEU A 267 -11.44 10.32 -18.51
C LEU A 267 -12.90 10.80 -18.45
N GLU A 268 -13.16 12.05 -18.82
CA GLU A 268 -14.52 12.60 -18.88
C GLU A 268 -15.35 11.90 -19.97
N GLU A 269 -14.75 11.61 -21.13
CA GLU A 269 -15.40 10.86 -22.21
C GLU A 269 -15.69 9.39 -21.84
N HIS A 270 -14.81 8.77 -21.07
CA HIS A 270 -14.87 7.33 -20.74
C HIS A 270 -15.43 7.04 -19.34
N LEU A 271 -16.13 7.99 -18.72
CA LEU A 271 -16.69 7.85 -17.36
C LEU A 271 -17.64 6.65 -17.24
N GLY A 272 -18.35 6.31 -18.32
CA GLY A 272 -19.31 5.20 -18.38
C GLY A 272 -18.69 3.83 -18.65
N ASP A 273 -17.39 3.75 -18.97
CA ASP A 273 -16.76 2.51 -19.44
C ASP A 273 -16.12 1.69 -18.32
N VAL A 274 -16.09 2.23 -17.10
CA VAL A 274 -15.42 1.63 -15.95
C VAL A 274 -16.46 1.13 -14.95
N TYR A 275 -16.41 -0.18 -14.66
CA TYR A 275 -17.35 -0.85 -13.75
C TYR A 275 -16.67 -1.45 -12.52
N GLU A 276 -15.37 -1.72 -12.60
CA GLU A 276 -14.61 -2.31 -11.49
C GLU A 276 -14.52 -1.31 -10.33
N PRO A 277 -14.93 -1.67 -9.09
CA PRO A 277 -15.13 -0.67 -8.06
C PRO A 277 -13.90 0.15 -7.67
N LEU A 278 -12.73 -0.48 -7.66
CA LEU A 278 -11.48 0.20 -7.36
C LEU A 278 -11.06 1.13 -8.52
N ALA A 279 -11.32 0.73 -9.76
CA ALA A 279 -11.06 1.55 -10.93
C ALA A 279 -11.98 2.78 -10.98
N VAL A 280 -13.27 2.62 -10.67
CA VAL A 280 -14.22 3.74 -10.54
C VAL A 280 -13.78 4.70 -9.44
N ALA A 281 -13.32 4.19 -8.29
CA ALA A 281 -12.82 5.04 -7.21
C ALA A 281 -11.56 5.83 -7.61
N ILE A 282 -10.61 5.21 -8.31
CA ILE A 282 -9.40 5.88 -8.81
C ILE A 282 -9.78 6.97 -9.82
N MET A 283 -10.71 6.68 -10.74
CA MET A 283 -11.21 7.66 -11.71
C MET A 283 -11.92 8.83 -11.03
N ALA A 284 -12.83 8.56 -10.08
CA ALA A 284 -13.51 9.61 -9.32
C ALA A 284 -12.53 10.50 -8.54
N TYR A 285 -11.48 9.90 -7.97
CA TYR A 285 -10.42 10.65 -7.29
C TYR A 285 -9.61 11.51 -8.28
N ALA A 286 -9.22 10.97 -9.44
CA ALA A 286 -8.50 11.72 -10.47
C ALA A 286 -9.31 12.93 -10.96
N LEU A 287 -10.60 12.73 -11.28
CA LEU A 287 -11.49 13.81 -11.73
C LEU A 287 -11.70 14.87 -10.64
N SER A 288 -11.78 14.46 -9.36
CA SER A 288 -11.89 15.38 -8.24
C SER A 288 -10.60 16.19 -8.04
N LEU A 289 -9.43 15.55 -8.17
CA LEU A 289 -8.14 16.19 -8.00
C LEU A 289 -7.84 17.24 -9.08
N SER A 290 -8.32 17.00 -10.31
CA SER A 290 -8.16 17.91 -11.46
C SER A 290 -9.31 18.90 -11.63
N ASP A 291 -10.18 19.07 -10.64
CA ASP A 291 -11.34 19.99 -10.67
C ASP A 291 -12.26 19.82 -11.91
N SER A 292 -12.49 18.56 -12.30
CA SER A 292 -13.40 18.20 -13.40
C SER A 292 -14.83 18.69 -13.17
N VAL A 293 -15.52 19.04 -14.25
CA VAL A 293 -16.97 19.29 -14.22
C VAL A 293 -17.78 18.03 -13.92
N LEU A 294 -17.26 16.85 -14.24
CA LEU A 294 -17.88 15.55 -14.00
C LEU A 294 -17.52 14.95 -12.64
N ARG A 295 -16.77 15.64 -11.78
CA ARG A 295 -16.35 15.12 -10.46
C ARG A 295 -17.52 14.65 -9.60
N GLN A 296 -18.65 15.36 -9.64
CA GLN A 296 -19.84 14.99 -8.87
C GLN A 296 -20.49 13.73 -9.44
N ALA A 297 -20.65 13.65 -10.76
CA ALA A 297 -21.19 12.47 -11.42
C ALA A 297 -20.31 11.23 -11.17
N ALA A 298 -19.00 11.39 -11.22
CA ALA A 298 -18.04 10.32 -10.91
C ALA A 298 -18.13 9.87 -9.44
N TYR A 299 -18.29 10.82 -8.51
CA TYR A 299 -18.51 10.53 -7.10
C TYR A 299 -19.83 9.78 -6.87
N ASP A 300 -20.91 10.23 -7.49
CA ASP A 300 -22.22 9.59 -7.36
C ASP A 300 -22.20 8.16 -7.93
N ASN A 301 -21.54 7.96 -9.08
CA ASN A 301 -21.29 6.63 -9.63
C ASN A 301 -20.51 5.75 -8.64
N MET A 302 -19.41 6.25 -8.09
CA MET A 302 -18.60 5.55 -7.07
C MET A 302 -19.41 5.19 -5.83
N ILE A 303 -20.32 6.06 -5.37
CA ILE A 303 -21.19 5.78 -4.22
C ILE A 303 -22.27 4.75 -4.58
N SER A 304 -22.79 4.76 -5.81
CA SER A 304 -23.81 3.82 -6.27
C SER A 304 -23.32 2.37 -6.27
N ILE A 305 -22.04 2.16 -6.59
CA ILE A 305 -21.40 0.84 -6.58
C ILE A 305 -20.89 0.42 -5.18
N ALA A 306 -20.87 1.35 -4.22
CA ALA A 306 -20.43 1.05 -2.87
C ALA A 306 -21.43 0.11 -2.20
N LYS A 307 -21.00 -1.12 -1.90
CA LYS A 307 -21.82 -2.06 -1.15
C LYS A 307 -21.80 -1.67 0.32
N TYR A 308 -22.94 -1.25 0.83
CA TYR A 308 -23.15 -1.09 2.26
C TYR A 308 -23.23 -2.48 2.89
N ASN A 309 -22.36 -2.79 3.86
CA ASN A 309 -22.50 -3.98 4.68
C ASN A 309 -23.16 -3.59 6.02
N PRO A 310 -24.47 -3.83 6.20
CA PRO A 310 -25.19 -3.44 7.41
C PRO A 310 -24.69 -4.18 8.66
N GLY A 311 -23.98 -5.31 8.48
CA GLY A 311 -23.39 -6.12 9.55
C GLY A 311 -21.99 -5.68 9.97
N LYS A 312 -21.39 -4.66 9.34
CA LYS A 312 -20.11 -4.07 9.79
C LYS A 312 -20.15 -2.55 9.94
N SER A 313 -21.28 -1.90 9.60
CA SER A 313 -21.37 -0.43 9.46
C SER A 313 -20.27 0.17 8.56
N GLU A 314 -19.75 -0.63 7.63
CA GLU A 314 -18.68 -0.26 6.70
C GLU A 314 -19.26 -0.15 5.29
N LYS A 315 -18.88 0.91 4.57
CA LYS A 315 -19.04 1.00 3.11
C LYS A 315 -17.77 0.47 2.48
N LEU A 316 -17.87 -0.64 1.74
CA LEU A 316 -16.73 -1.26 1.08
C LEU A 316 -16.99 -1.35 -0.43
N THR A 317 -15.99 -0.96 -1.21
CA THR A 317 -15.89 -1.32 -2.63
C THR A 317 -15.15 -2.67 -2.71
N LYS A 318 -15.87 -3.77 -2.94
CA LYS A 318 -15.24 -5.08 -3.11
C LYS A 318 -14.66 -5.22 -4.53
N SER A 319 -13.37 -5.46 -4.64
CA SER A 319 -12.74 -6.04 -5.84
C SER A 319 -12.76 -7.57 -5.73
N LYS A 320 -12.96 -8.28 -6.85
CA LYS A 320 -12.75 -9.74 -6.90
C LYS A 320 -11.24 -9.99 -6.91
N SER A 321 -10.65 -10.39 -5.79
CA SER A 321 -9.32 -10.98 -5.80
C SER A 321 -9.40 -12.38 -6.42
N SER A 322 -8.98 -12.50 -7.67
CA SER A 322 -8.68 -13.81 -8.27
C SER A 322 -7.34 -14.31 -7.74
N LEU A 323 -7.32 -14.77 -6.49
CA LEU A 323 -6.23 -15.61 -5.98
C LEU A 323 -6.41 -17.01 -6.58
N THR A 324 -6.05 -17.19 -7.85
CA THR A 324 -5.71 -18.51 -8.36
C THR A 324 -4.37 -18.92 -7.75
N LYS A 325 -4.43 -19.63 -6.62
CA LYS A 325 -3.31 -20.42 -6.11
C LYS A 325 -2.94 -21.44 -7.21
N ARG A 326 -1.72 -21.36 -7.73
CA ARG A 326 -1.01 -22.50 -8.31
C ARG A 326 0.06 -22.92 -7.32
#